data_AF-G6EKT4-F1
#
_entry.id   AF-G6EKT4-F1
#
_cell.length_a   1.000
_cell.length_b   1.000
_cell.length_c   1.000
_cell.angle_alpha   90.00
_cell.angle_beta   90.00
_cell.angle_gamma   90.00
#
_symmetry.space_group_name_H-M   'P 1'
#
loop_
_entity.id
_entity.type
_entity.pdbx_description
1 polymer ?
#
loop_
_entity_poly.entity_id
_entity_poly.type
_entity_poly.pdbx_seq_one_letter_code
_entity_poly.pdbx_strand_id
1 'polypeptide(L)' 'MDHDRYGLDGHPIYPRPGHFDHVTGQPLPTFGGSNGRTAGPLSIALAVLMCIVAVFLAYMSNLIG' A
#
# COMPACT_ATOMS: atom_id res chain seq x y z
N MET A 1 -19.78 30.45 -4.84
CA MET A 1 -19.66 29.80 -3.52
C MET A 1 -19.11 28.43 -3.80
N ASP A 2 -17.81 28.21 -3.59
CA ASP A 2 -17.18 26.89 -3.81
C ASP A 2 -17.56 25.98 -2.65
N HIS A 3 -18.48 25.05 -2.92
CA HIS A 3 -19.02 24.12 -1.93
C HIS A 3 -18.14 22.87 -1.73
N ASP A 4 -16.93 22.88 -2.30
CA ASP A 4 -15.98 21.75 -2.26
C ASP A 4 -15.26 21.60 -0.91
N ARG A 5 -15.58 22.46 0.07
CA ARG A 5 -15.08 22.33 1.45
C ARG A 5 -15.48 21.02 2.14
N TYR A 6 -16.53 20.37 1.66
CA TYR A 6 -17.04 19.12 2.22
C TYR A 6 -16.76 17.90 1.34
N GLY A 7 -15.86 17.99 0.35
CA GLY A 7 -15.48 16.86 -0.51
C GLY A 7 -16.64 16.15 -1.21
N LEU A 8 -17.65 16.92 -1.61
CA LEU A 8 -18.77 16.44 -2.43
C LEU A 8 -18.36 16.23 -3.90
N ASP A 9 -17.10 16.52 -4.24
CA ASP A 9 -16.44 16.28 -5.52
C ASP A 9 -16.03 14.82 -5.73
N GLY A 10 -16.32 13.94 -4.77
CA GLY A 10 -16.02 12.51 -4.85
C GLY A 10 -14.55 12.18 -4.57
N HIS A 11 -13.74 13.18 -4.22
CA HIS A 11 -12.40 12.95 -3.70
C HIS A 11 -12.48 12.61 -2.21
N PRO A 12 -11.72 11.62 -1.71
CA PRO A 12 -11.77 11.29 -0.30
C PRO A 12 -11.29 12.50 0.51
N ILE A 13 -12.10 12.92 1.49
CA ILE A 13 -11.76 14.00 2.42
C ILE A 13 -10.71 13.47 3.38
N TYR A 14 -9.46 13.42 2.93
CA TYR A 14 -8.35 13.20 3.83
C TYR A 14 -8.06 14.49 4.60
N PRO A 15 -7.85 14.43 5.92
CA PRO A 15 -7.37 15.58 6.67
C PRO A 15 -6.05 16.05 6.06
N ARG A 16 -6.02 17.28 5.55
CA ARG A 16 -4.77 17.91 5.10
C ARG A 16 -3.88 18.15 6.32
N PRO A 17 -2.55 18.17 6.17
CA PRO A 17 -1.66 18.58 7.26
C PRO A 17 -2.13 19.93 7.84
N GLY A 18 -2.46 19.96 9.13
CA GLY A 18 -3.03 21.13 9.80
C GLY A 18 -4.56 21.17 9.92
N HIS A 19 -5.29 20.10 9.55
CA HIS A 19 -6.70 19.96 9.91
C HIS A 19 -6.83 19.51 11.37
N PHE A 20 -7.55 20.31 12.15
CA PHE A 20 -7.93 20.03 13.53
C PHE A 20 -9.41 19.67 13.57
N ASP A 21 -9.79 18.82 14.52
CA ASP A 21 -11.20 18.59 14.81
C ASP A 21 -11.79 19.92 15.29
N HIS A 22 -12.82 20.41 14.62
CA HIS A 22 -13.41 21.69 14.99
C HIS A 22 -14.09 21.63 16.37
N VAL A 23 -14.48 20.43 16.82
CA VAL A 23 -15.17 20.24 18.11
C VAL A 23 -14.18 20.09 19.25
N THR A 24 -13.15 19.25 19.08
CA THR A 24 -12.17 18.98 20.16
C THR A 24 -10.88 19.77 20.05
N GLY A 25 -10.63 20.46 18.93
CA GLY A 25 -9.36 21.15 18.66
C GLY A 25 -8.16 20.22 18.51
N GLN A 26 -8.38 18.90 18.54
CA GLN A 26 -7.31 17.91 18.45
C GLN A 26 -6.89 17.73 16.99
N PRO A 27 -5.59 17.63 16.66
CA PRO A 27 -5.17 17.38 15.29
C PRO A 27 -5.78 16.08 14.79
N LEU A 28 -6.44 16.12 13.62
CA LEU A 28 -6.95 14.90 13.01
C LEU A 28 -5.76 14.02 12.63
N PRO A 29 -5.79 12.71 12.92
CA PRO A 29 -4.74 11.80 12.49
C PRO A 29 -4.64 11.88 10.96
N THR A 30 -3.57 12.55 10.51
CA THR A 30 -3.21 12.58 9.11
C THR A 30 -2.64 11.21 8.82
N PHE A 31 -3.43 10.33 8.19
CA PHE A 31 -2.92 9.07 7.67
C PHE A 31 -1.94 9.42 6.54
N GLY A 32 -0.69 9.69 6.91
CA GLY A 32 0.40 9.85 5.97
C GLY A 32 0.40 8.63 5.07
N GLY A 33 0.32 8.86 3.76
CA GLY A 33 0.37 7.82 2.74
C GLY A 33 1.44 6.80 3.09
N SER A 34 1.06 5.53 3.00
CA SER A 34 1.90 4.35 3.23
C SER A 34 3.26 4.49 2.51
N ASN A 35 4.24 5.08 3.19
CA ASN A 35 5.60 5.14 2.70
C ASN A 35 6.27 3.80 2.97
N GLY A 36 6.29 2.96 1.93
CA GLY A 36 7.17 1.82 1.82
C GLY A 36 6.70 0.58 2.56
N ARG A 37 5.93 -0.29 1.89
CA ARG A 37 5.98 -1.72 2.22
C ARG A 37 7.38 -2.21 1.83
N THR A 38 8.36 -2.01 2.69
CA THR A 38 9.62 -2.75 2.62
C THR A 38 9.25 -4.22 2.61
N ALA A 39 9.69 -4.93 1.56
CA ALA A 39 9.51 -6.37 1.44
C ALA A 39 10.01 -7.01 2.74
N GLY A 40 9.08 -7.47 3.59
CA GLY A 40 9.41 -8.10 4.85
C GLY A 40 10.23 -9.37 4.60
N PRO A 41 10.99 -9.87 5.59
CA PRO A 41 11.87 -11.04 5.42
C PRO A 41 11.13 -12.27 4.87
N LEU A 42 9.85 -12.44 5.22
CA LEU A 42 8.98 -13.48 4.68
C LEU A 42 8.77 -13.35 3.16
N SER A 43 8.56 -12.13 2.66
CA SER A 43 8.34 -11.90 1.22
C SER A 43 9.59 -12.18 0.39
N ILE A 44 10.77 -11.89 0.94
CA ILE A 44 12.05 -12.25 0.32
C ILE A 44 12.22 -13.77 0.29
N ALA A 45 11.94 -14.46 1.40
CA ALA A 45 12.01 -15.92 1.46
C ALA A 45 11.05 -16.60 0.47
N LEU A 46 9.82 -16.09 0.34
CA LEU A 46 8.84 -16.58 -0.64
C LEU A 46 9.32 -16.35 -2.07
N ALA A 47 9.88 -15.17 -2.38
CA ALA A 47 10.42 -14.89 -3.71
C ALA A 47 11.55 -15.87 -4.09
N VAL A 48 12.47 -16.13 -3.16
CA VAL A 48 13.56 -17.12 -3.36
C VAL A 48 13.00 -18.52 -3.59
N LEU A 49 12.00 -18.95 -2.81
CA LEU A 49 11.35 -20.24 -2.99
C LEU A 49 10.70 -20.36 -4.38
N MET A 50 10.00 -19.33 -4.84
CA MET A 50 9.38 -19.33 -6.16
C MET A 50 10.43 -19.45 -7.28
N CYS A 51 11.57 -18.76 -7.17
CA CYS A 51 12.67 -18.91 -8.13
C CYS A 51 13.20 -20.35 -8.18
N ILE A 52 13.40 -21.00 -7.03
CA ILE A 52 13.88 -22.39 -6.97
C ILE A 52 12.87 -23.33 -7.64
N VAL A 53 11.58 -23.18 -7.34
CA VAL A 53 10.52 -24.00 -7.95
C VAL A 53 10.45 -23.79 -9.46
N ALA A 54 10.57 -22.56 -9.94
CA ALA A 54 10.55 -22.26 -11.37
C ALA A 54 11.72 -22.91 -12.12
N VAL A 55 12.94 -22.84 -11.57
CA VAL A 55 14.12 -23.47 -12.16
C VAL A 55 13.98 -24.99 -12.17
N PHE A 56 13.52 -25.58 -11.06
CA PHE A 56 13.29 -27.02 -10.97
C PHE A 56 12.25 -27.49 -12.00
N LEU A 57 11.15 -26.76 -12.15
CA LEU A 57 10.10 -27.11 -13.10
C LEU A 57 10.59 -27.01 -14.55
N ALA A 58 11.34 -25.94 -14.87
CA ALA A 58 11.95 -25.78 -16.19
C ALA A 58 12.96 -26.90 -16.51
N TYR A 59 13.72 -27.36 -15.51
CA TYR A 59 14.61 -28.50 -15.67
C TYR A 59 13.83 -29.80 -15.96
N MET A 60 12.80 -30.08 -15.16
CA MET A 60 11.95 -31.27 -15.35
C MET A 60 11.21 -31.24 -16.69
N SER A 61 10.75 -30.07 -17.16
CA SER A 61 10.10 -29.95 -18.47
C SER A 61 11.07 -30.21 -19.63
N ASN A 62 12.36 -29.87 -19.49
CA ASN A 62 13.37 -30.19 -20.51
C ASN A 62 13.80 -31.66 -20.49
N LEU A 63 13.54 -32.41 -19.41
CA LEU A 63 13.82 -33.85 -19.31
C LEU A 63 12.71 -34.72 -19.89
N ILE A 64 11.48 -34.22 -19.87
CA ILE A 64 10.27 -34.92 -20.33
C ILE A 64 9.83 -34.43 -21.73
N GLY A 65 10.37 -33.30 -22.18
CA GLY A 65 10.11 -32.68 -23.49
C GLY A 65 10.92 -33.27 -24.63
#